data_AF-A0A345QUF8-F1
#
_entry.id   AF-A0A345QUF8-F1
#
_cell.length_a   1.000
_cell.length_b   1.000
_cell.length_c   1.000
_cell.angle_alpha   90.00
_cell.angle_beta   90.00
_cell.angle_gamma   90.00
#
_symmetry.space_group_name_H-M   'P 1'
#
loop_
_entity.id
_entity.type
_entity.pdbx_description
1 polymer ?
#
loop_
_entity_poly.entity_id
_entity_poly.type
_entity_poly.pdbx_seq_one_letter_code
_entity_poly.pdbx_strand_id
1 'polypeptide(L)'
;MRVYGLKNCDTCRKAMKALPSATLVDVRAEGVPDAVLQDAYDRFGQALLNTRSTTWRGLSEDERAQPELTLLRQHPALMKRPLITLGDKMFLSWSSEVESDLKAAL
;
A
#
# COMPACT_ATOMS: atom_id res chain seq x y z
N MET A 1 -7.60 8.70 9.41
CA MET A 1 -6.51 7.85 8.88
C MET A 1 -7.08 6.91 7.82
N ARG A 2 -6.36 6.67 6.73
CA ARG A 2 -6.78 5.73 5.68
C ARG A 2 -5.78 4.59 5.57
N VAL A 3 -6.28 3.38 5.32
CA VAL A 3 -5.48 2.18 5.05
C VAL A 3 -5.80 1.74 3.63
N TYR A 4 -4.85 1.88 2.71
CA TYR A 4 -4.96 1.38 1.35
C TYR A 4 -4.53 -0.08 1.34
N GLY A 5 -5.47 -0.96 0.97
CA GLY A 5 -5.30 -2.39 1.13
C GLY A 5 -6.26 -3.21 0.27
N LEU A 6 -6.37 -4.50 0.58
CA LEU A 6 -7.44 -5.35 0.06
C LEU A 6 -8.25 -5.89 1.24
N LYS A 7 -9.56 -6.07 1.05
CA LYS A 7 -10.43 -6.73 2.05
C LYS A 7 -9.90 -8.09 2.49
N ASN A 8 -9.31 -8.86 1.57
CA ASN A 8 -8.79 -10.20 1.83
C ASN A 8 -7.28 -10.25 2.12
N CYS A 9 -6.71 -9.17 2.68
CA CYS A 9 -5.30 -9.10 3.05
C CYS A 9 -5.11 -9.22 4.57
N ASP A 10 -4.41 -10.26 5.02
CA ASP A 10 -4.17 -10.52 6.45
C ASP A 10 -3.52 -9.37 7.19
N THR A 11 -2.49 -8.76 6.59
CA THR A 11 -1.80 -7.60 7.20
C THR A 11 -2.71 -6.38 7.27
N CYS A 12 -3.59 -6.17 6.27
CA CYS A 12 -4.59 -5.10 6.33
C CYS A 12 -5.61 -5.36 7.44
N ARG A 13 -6.07 -6.60 7.62
CA ARG A 13 -6.99 -6.95 8.73
C ARG A 13 -6.36 -6.71 10.09
N LYS A 14 -5.08 -7.07 10.26
CA LYS A 14 -4.33 -6.79 11.50
C LYS A 14 -4.22 -5.28 11.76
N ALA A 15 -3.86 -4.50 10.74
CA ALA A 15 -3.79 -3.05 10.83
C ALA A 15 -5.14 -2.43 11.22
N MET A 16 -6.22 -2.81 10.54
CA MET A 16 -7.58 -2.32 10.84
C MET A 16 -8.04 -2.68 12.25
N LYS A 17 -7.66 -3.85 12.78
CA LYS A 17 -7.96 -4.24 14.16
C LYS A 17 -7.21 -3.39 15.18
N ALA A 18 -5.95 -3.04 14.90
CA ALA A 18 -5.15 -2.19 15.77
C ALA A 18 -5.55 -0.71 15.70
N LEU A 19 -6.18 -0.30 14.60
CA LEU A 19 -6.50 1.09 14.27
C LEU A 19 -8.03 1.26 14.08
N PRO A 20 -8.82 1.31 15.17
CA PRO A 20 -10.28 1.27 15.08
C PRO A 20 -10.90 2.49 14.38
N SER A 21 -10.18 3.62 14.31
CA SER A 21 -10.61 4.84 13.61
C SER A 21 -10.14 4.90 12.15
N ALA A 22 -9.45 3.87 11.65
CA ALA A 22 -9.02 3.80 10.26
C ALA A 22 -10.18 3.41 9.34
N THR A 23 -10.13 3.93 8.11
CA THR A 23 -11.01 3.46 7.02
C THR A 23 -10.17 2.69 6.01
N LEU A 24 -10.60 1.47 5.66
CA LEU A 24 -9.99 0.68 4.60
C LEU A 24 -10.46 1.21 3.24
N VAL A 25 -9.51 1.49 2.34
CA VAL A 25 -9.74 1.74 0.91
C VAL A 25 -9.31 0.49 0.15
N ASP A 26 -10.24 -0.17 -0.53
CA ASP A 26 -9.92 -1.36 -1.32
C ASP A 26 -9.32 -0.95 -2.67
N VAL A 27 -8.01 -1.13 -2.82
CA VAL A 27 -7.28 -0.63 -3.99
C VAL A 27 -7.68 -1.32 -5.30
N ARG A 28 -8.32 -2.49 -5.27
CA ARG A 28 -8.83 -3.13 -6.49
C ARG A 28 -10.16 -2.54 -6.94
N ALA A 29 -11.01 -2.16 -5.98
CA ALA A 29 -12.33 -1.61 -6.29
C ALA A 29 -12.29 -0.09 -6.49
N GLU A 30 -11.48 0.61 -5.69
CA GLU A 30 -11.47 2.07 -5.59
C GLU A 30 -10.19 2.69 -6.20
N GLY A 31 -9.16 1.88 -6.45
CA GLY A 31 -7.84 2.37 -6.87
C GLY A 31 -7.08 3.05 -5.72
N VAL A 32 -5.96 3.70 -6.08
CA VAL A 32 -5.21 4.58 -5.19
C VAL A 32 -5.17 5.95 -5.86
N PRO A 33 -5.54 7.06 -5.19
CA PRO A 33 -5.44 8.38 -5.78
C PRO A 33 -4.01 8.68 -6.25
N ASP A 34 -3.89 9.30 -7.43
CA ASP A 34 -2.61 9.55 -8.08
C ASP A 34 -1.60 10.32 -7.21
N ALA A 35 -2.09 11.32 -6.46
CA ALA A 35 -1.28 12.10 -5.54
C ALA A 35 -0.78 11.28 -4.33
N VAL A 36 -1.60 10.36 -3.82
CA VAL A 36 -1.22 9.46 -2.71
C VAL A 36 -0.18 8.47 -3.20
N LEU A 37 -0.35 7.95 -4.42
CA LEU A 37 0.59 7.00 -5.01
C LEU A 37 1.95 7.67 -5.27
N GLN A 38 1.95 8.91 -5.75
CA GLN A 38 3.17 9.68 -5.96
C GLN A 38 3.89 9.96 -4.64
N ASP A 39 3.21 10.50 -3.64
CA ASP A 39 3.82 10.79 -2.32
C ASP A 39 4.33 9.51 -1.64
N ALA A 40 3.60 8.39 -1.77
CA ALA A 40 4.06 7.10 -1.27
C ALA A 40 5.33 6.62 -2.00
N TYR A 41 5.42 6.81 -3.32
CA TYR A 41 6.60 6.44 -4.08
C TYR A 41 7.79 7.35 -3.79
N ASP A 42 7.57 8.65 -3.60
CA ASP A 42 8.63 9.59 -3.23
C ASP A 42 9.25 9.22 -1.86
N ARG A 43 8.46 8.63 -0.96
CA ARG A 43 8.91 8.19 0.38
C ARG A 43 9.52 6.79 0.42
N PHE A 44 8.91 5.83 -0.28
CA PHE A 44 9.27 4.41 -0.16
C PHE A 44 9.98 3.85 -1.40
N GLY A 45 9.93 4.57 -2.52
CA GLY A 45 10.47 4.14 -3.81
C GLY A 45 10.00 2.74 -4.20
N GLN A 46 10.95 1.92 -4.65
CA GLN A 46 10.72 0.55 -5.09
C GLN A 46 10.07 -0.34 -4.01
N ALA A 47 10.20 -0.02 -2.71
CA ALA A 47 9.57 -0.80 -1.66
C ALA A 47 8.03 -0.78 -1.72
N LEU A 48 7.45 0.24 -2.38
CA LEU A 48 6.01 0.34 -2.62
C LEU A 48 5.51 -0.75 -3.58
N LEU A 49 6.38 -1.30 -4.44
CA LEU A 49 6.02 -2.35 -5.39
C LEU A 49 6.17 -3.75 -4.77
N ASN A 50 5.11 -4.56 -4.83
CA ASN A 50 5.11 -5.93 -4.32
C ASN A 50 5.41 -6.94 -5.42
N THR A 51 6.71 -7.15 -5.66
CA THR A 51 7.24 -8.17 -6.59
C THR A 51 7.01 -9.62 -6.14
N ARG A 52 6.49 -9.83 -4.92
CA ARG A 52 6.11 -11.17 -4.41
C ARG A 52 4.63 -11.49 -4.59
N SER A 53 3.84 -10.55 -5.11
CA SER A 53 2.38 -10.72 -5.29
C SER A 53 2.04 -11.68 -6.44
N THR A 54 0.83 -12.27 -6.39
CA THR A 54 0.31 -13.06 -7.50
C THR A 54 0.11 -12.23 -8.75
N THR A 55 -0.29 -10.96 -8.61
CA THR A 55 -0.40 -10.00 -9.72
C THR A 55 0.95 -9.84 -10.41
N TRP A 56 2.06 -9.66 -9.67
CA TRP A 56 3.40 -9.56 -10.26
C TRP A 56 3.81 -10.81 -11.03
N ARG A 57 3.56 -12.00 -10.45
CA ARG A 57 3.89 -13.28 -11.09
C ARG A 57 3.11 -13.50 -12.39
N GLY A 58 1.94 -12.89 -12.53
CA GLY A 58 1.11 -12.95 -13.74
C GLY A 58 1.53 -11.99 -14.85
N LEU A 59 2.40 -11.01 -14.57
CA LEU A 59 2.91 -10.08 -15.59
C LEU A 59 3.98 -10.74 -16.46
N SER A 60 3.98 -10.38 -17.73
CA SER A 60 5.04 -10.66 -18.69
C SER A 60 6.33 -9.89 -18.38
N GLU A 61 7.44 -10.25 -19.04
CA GLU A 61 8.71 -9.55 -18.88
C GLU A 61 8.63 -8.09 -19.36
N ASP A 62 7.97 -7.86 -20.50
CA ASP A 62 7.76 -6.52 -21.06
C ASP A 62 6.94 -5.63 -20.12
N GLU A 63 5.90 -6.20 -19.49
CA GLU A 63 5.12 -5.46 -18.49
C GLU A 63 5.99 -5.10 -17.29
N ARG A 64 6.78 -6.04 -16.76
CA ARG A 64 7.66 -5.80 -15.61
C ARG A 64 8.78 -4.79 -15.88
N ALA A 65 9.12 -4.55 -17.14
CA ALA A 65 10.11 -3.55 -17.55
C ALA A 65 9.55 -2.11 -17.54
N GLN A 66 8.24 -1.93 -17.39
CA GLN A 66 7.64 -0.60 -17.27
C GLN A 66 8.04 0.09 -15.95
N PRO A 67 8.04 1.44 -15.90
CA PRO A 67 8.27 2.18 -14.65
C PRO A 67 7.31 1.77 -13.53
N GLU A 68 7.79 1.71 -12.29
CA GLU A 68 7.00 1.14 -11.18
C GLU A 68 5.72 1.93 -10.91
N LEU A 69 5.77 3.26 -11.02
CA LEU A 69 4.58 4.10 -10.89
C LEU A 69 3.56 3.79 -12.00
N THR A 70 4.00 3.58 -13.24
CA THR A 70 3.12 3.17 -14.34
C THR A 70 2.47 1.81 -14.02
N LEU A 71 3.25 0.85 -13.55
CA LEU A 71 2.76 -0.46 -13.13
C LEU A 71 1.75 -0.38 -11.97
N LEU A 72 2.02 0.45 -10.97
CA LEU A 72 1.14 0.63 -9.82
C LEU A 72 -0.18 1.31 -10.20
N ARG A 73 -0.17 2.25 -11.16
CA ARG A 73 -1.40 2.86 -11.72
C ARG A 73 -2.21 1.84 -12.52
N GLN A 74 -1.56 1.06 -13.39
CA GLN A 74 -2.23 0.03 -14.21
C GLN A 74 -2.73 -1.15 -13.37
N HIS A 75 -1.99 -1.52 -12.32
CA HIS A 75 -2.27 -2.66 -11.48
C HIS A 75 -2.16 -2.28 -9.99
N PRO A 76 -3.15 -1.58 -9.39
CA PRO A 76 -3.10 -1.16 -7.99
C PRO A 76 -2.88 -2.29 -6.99
N ALA A 77 -3.24 -3.53 -7.34
CA ALA A 77 -2.99 -4.72 -6.54
C ALA A 77 -1.50 -5.08 -6.38
N LEU A 78 -0.61 -4.49 -7.19
CA LEU A 78 0.85 -4.58 -7.05
C LEU A 78 1.38 -3.72 -5.92
N MET A 79 0.62 -2.74 -5.42
CA MET A 79 1.06 -1.95 -4.27
C MET A 79 1.32 -2.88 -3.07
N LYS A 80 2.41 -2.64 -2.35
CA LYS A 80 2.68 -3.28 -1.08
C LYS A 80 1.67 -2.79 -0.05
N ARG A 81 1.11 -3.74 0.71
CA ARG A 81 -0.05 -3.49 1.57
C ARG A 81 0.21 -3.96 3.00
N PRO A 82 -0.39 -3.27 3.99
CA PRO A 82 -1.12 -2.02 3.85
C PRO A 82 -0.19 -0.82 3.54
N LEU A 83 -0.70 0.20 2.86
CA LEU A 83 -0.15 1.56 2.90
C LEU A 83 -1.08 2.39 3.78
N ILE A 84 -0.55 3.10 4.77
CA ILE A 84 -1.34 3.81 5.77
C ILE A 84 -1.00 5.29 5.74
N THR A 85 -2.00 6.15 5.69
CA THR A 85 -1.82 7.62 5.67
C THR A 85 -2.43 8.26 6.91
N LEU A 86 -1.62 9.03 7.63
CA LEU A 86 -1.97 9.77 8.84
C LEU A 86 -1.43 11.21 8.74
N GLY A 87 -2.29 12.16 8.36
CA GLY A 87 -1.84 13.51 8.01
C GLY A 87 -0.79 13.45 6.90
N ASP A 88 0.35 14.09 7.11
CA ASP A 88 1.50 14.09 6.19
C ASP A 88 2.45 12.90 6.41
N LYS A 89 2.11 11.96 7.29
CA LYS A 89 2.89 10.74 7.52
C LYS A 89 2.30 9.57 6.75
N MET A 90 3.21 8.73 6.24
CA MET A 90 2.86 7.47 5.61
C MET A 90 3.63 6.32 6.26
N PHE A 91 2.99 5.16 6.30
CA PHE A 91 3.57 3.92 6.78
C PHE A 91 3.31 2.80 5.78
N LEU A 92 4.28 1.91 5.60
CA LEU A 92 4.21 0.84 4.62
C LEU A 92 4.35 -0.53 5.30
N SER A 93 3.53 -1.50 4.87
CA SER A 93 3.41 -2.83 5.49
C SER A 93 2.82 -2.78 6.90
N TRP A 94 2.83 -3.93 7.58
CA TRP A 94 2.42 -4.05 8.98
C TRP A 94 3.43 -4.88 9.76
N SER A 95 4.08 -4.27 10.75
CA SER A 95 5.01 -4.87 11.69
C SER A 95 4.82 -4.24 13.08
N SER A 96 5.41 -4.83 14.12
CA SER A 96 5.39 -4.25 15.47
C SER A 96 6.04 -2.87 15.55
N GLU A 97 7.10 -2.66 14.77
CA GLU A 97 7.79 -1.37 14.63
C GLU A 97 6.87 -0.32 14.00
N VAL A 98 6.26 -0.63 12.85
CA VAL A 98 5.30 0.27 12.18
C VAL A 98 4.11 0.59 13.07
N GLU A 99 3.60 -0.39 13.82
CA GLU A 99 2.50 -0.16 14.77
C GLU A 99 2.91 0.81 15.89
N SER A 100 4.12 0.64 16.44
CA SER A 100 4.67 1.52 17.48
C SER A 100 4.84 2.95 16.96
N ASP A 101 5.49 3.12 15.81
CA ASP A 101 5.77 4.43 15.21
C ASP A 101 4.48 5.16 14.83
N LEU A 102 3.49 4.42 14.31
CA LEU A 102 2.19 4.97 13.99
C LEU A 102 1.47 5.43 15.25
N LYS A 103 1.46 4.63 16.31
CA LYS A 103 0.84 5.03 17.58
C LYS A 103 1.52 6.22 18.23
N ALA A 104 2.84 6.35 18.11
CA ALA A 104 3.58 7.52 18.57
C ALA A 104 3.28 8.79 17.74
N ALA A 105 2.68 8.63 16.56
CA ALA A 105 2.29 9.72 15.67
C ALA A 105 0.80 10.10 15.76
N LEU A 106 -0.01 9.37 16.53
CA LEU A 106 -1.40 9.70 16.85
C LEU A 106 -1.48 10.74 17.97
#